data_AF-A0A9D5JQ66-F1
#
_entry.id   AF-A0A9D5JQ66-F1
#
_cell.length_a   1.000
_cell.length_b   1.000
_cell.length_c   1.000
_cell.angle_alpha   90.00
_cell.angle_beta   90.00
_cell.angle_gamma   90.00
#
_symmetry.space_group_name_H-M   'P 1'
#
loop_
_entity.id
_entity.type
_entity.pdbx_description
1 polymer ?
#
loop_
_entity_poly.entity_id
_entity_poly.type
_entity_poly.pdbx_seq_one_letter_code
_entity_poly.pdbx_strand_id
1 'polypeptide(L)'
;VFICGDHGNAEILINPVTGESDKEHNFSPVPFIIVSNPFKGRANPGIIDNDPSILQPVGLLSDIAPTLLSLAGLPIAPEMTGTKLY
;
A
#
# COMPACT_ATOMS: atom_id res chain seq x y z
N VAL A 1 -5.21 11.12 -7.02
CA VAL A 1 -3.81 10.64 -7.01
C VAL A 1 -3.77 9.35 -6.25
N PHE A 2 -2.97 8.39 -6.70
CA PHE A 2 -2.70 7.13 -6.02
C PHE A 2 -1.23 7.10 -5.64
N ILE A 3 -0.92 6.69 -4.41
CA ILE A 3 0.44 6.64 -3.88
C ILE A 3 0.67 5.23 -3.35
N CYS A 4 1.76 4.59 -3.80
CA CYS A 4 2.15 3.26 -3.38
C CYS A 4 3.66 3.07 -3.53
N GLY A 5 4.21 2.10 -2.79
CA GLY A 5 5.53 1.53 -3.06
C GLY A 5 5.40 0.16 -3.73
N ASP A 6 6.47 -0.34 -4.33
CA ASP A 6 6.57 -1.70 -4.87
C ASP A 6 7.22 -2.69 -3.88
N HIS A 7 8.05 -2.19 -2.96
CA HIS A 7 8.64 -2.98 -1.87
C HIS A 7 9.08 -2.09 -0.68
N GLY A 8 9.51 -2.73 0.41
CA GLY A 8 10.19 -2.07 1.52
C GLY A 8 11.68 -1.83 1.24
N ASN A 9 12.24 -0.77 1.83
CA ASN A 9 13.68 -0.48 1.86
C ASN A 9 13.98 0.54 2.97
N ALA A 10 13.65 1.82 2.72
CA ALA A 10 14.13 2.97 3.50
C ALA A 10 13.69 2.98 4.98
N GLU A 11 12.69 2.19 5.34
CA GLU A 11 12.23 1.99 6.71
C GLU A 11 13.16 1.12 7.56
N ILE A 12 14.05 0.32 6.94
CA ILE A 12 15.09 -0.45 7.63
C ILE A 12 16.44 -0.15 6.96
N LEU A 13 17.21 0.77 7.55
CA LEU A 13 18.53 1.19 7.04
C LEU A 13 19.71 0.52 7.77
N ILE A 14 19.44 -0.14 8.89
CA ILE A 14 20.43 -0.78 9.75
C ILE A 14 19.96 -2.20 10.05
N ASN A 15 20.81 -3.18 9.80
CA ASN A 15 20.52 -4.57 10.10
C ASN A 15 20.40 -4.75 11.62
N PRO A 16 19.26 -5.22 12.15
CA PRO A 16 19.04 -5.29 13.60
C PRO A 16 19.89 -6.36 14.31
N VAL A 17 20.47 -7.29 13.56
CA VAL A 17 21.31 -8.37 14.09
C VAL A 17 22.79 -7.98 14.09
N THR A 18 23.29 -7.40 12.99
CA THR A 18 24.71 -7.06 12.85
C THR A 18 25.05 -5.62 13.21
N GLY A 19 24.07 -4.71 13.17
CA GLY A 19 24.28 -3.26 13.37
C GLY A 19 24.90 -2.54 12.17
N GLU A 20 25.14 -3.23 11.06
CA GLU A 20 25.70 -2.65 9.84
C GLU A 20 24.64 -1.94 8.99
N SER A 21 25.07 -1.07 8.09
CA SER A 21 24.18 -0.45 7.09
C SER A 21 23.56 -1.53 6.20
N ASP A 22 22.24 -1.54 6.15
CA ASP A 22 21.47 -2.34 5.21
C ASP A 22 21.16 -1.52 3.95
N LYS A 23 21.25 -2.16 2.79
CA LYS A 23 21.05 -1.54 1.46
C LYS A 23 20.07 -2.34 0.61
N GLU A 24 19.63 -3.50 1.09
CA GLU A 24 18.77 -4.41 0.35
C GLU A 24 17.30 -4.04 0.54
N HIS A 25 16.45 -4.60 -0.32
CA HIS A 25 15.01 -4.56 -0.10
C HIS A 25 14.64 -5.44 1.09
N ASN A 26 13.50 -5.15 1.69
CA ASN A 26 12.98 -5.97 2.78
C ASN A 26 11.47 -6.24 2.60
N PHE A 27 10.92 -7.09 3.47
CA PHE A 27 9.55 -7.59 3.39
C PHE A 27 8.51 -6.69 4.07
N SER A 28 8.87 -5.46 4.44
CA SER A 28 7.91 -4.50 4.98
C SER A 28 6.75 -4.28 4.01
N PRO A 29 5.51 -4.18 4.51
CA PRO A 29 4.38 -3.84 3.68
C PRO A 29 4.50 -2.40 3.15
N VAL A 30 3.91 -2.16 1.98
CA VAL A 30 3.88 -0.83 1.35
C VAL A 30 2.52 -0.17 1.58
N PRO A 31 2.47 1.17 1.73
CA PRO A 31 1.21 1.88 1.83
C PRO A 31 0.48 1.86 0.47
N PHE A 32 -0.84 1.85 0.49
CA PHE A 32 -1.66 2.19 -0.68
C PHE A 32 -2.64 3.30 -0.30
N ILE A 33 -2.41 4.50 -0.80
CA ILE A 33 -3.13 5.71 -0.40
C ILE A 33 -3.87 6.28 -1.62
N ILE A 34 -5.16 6.52 -1.44
CA ILE A 34 -6.02 7.17 -2.44
C ILE A 34 -6.30 8.60 -1.98
N VAL A 35 -5.86 9.58 -2.78
CA VAL A 35 -6.09 11.01 -2.52
C VAL A 35 -7.06 11.55 -3.57
N SER A 36 -8.30 11.79 -3.17
CA SER A 36 -9.32 12.43 -4.02
C SER A 36 -10.38 13.17 -3.19
N ASN A 37 -11.03 14.18 -3.78
CA ASN A 37 -12.09 14.95 -3.13
C ASN A 37 -13.27 14.10 -2.62
N PRO A 38 -13.76 13.09 -3.37
CA PRO A 38 -14.82 12.20 -2.87
C PRO A 38 -14.52 11.47 -1.56
N PHE A 39 -13.24 11.24 -1.23
CA PHE A 39 -12.82 10.58 0.00
C PHE A 39 -12.42 11.56 1.12
N LYS A 40 -12.63 12.87 0.93
CA LYS A 40 -12.31 13.88 1.96
C LYS A 40 -13.06 13.58 3.26
N GLY A 41 -12.32 13.52 4.36
CA GLY A 41 -12.87 13.20 5.69
C GLY A 41 -13.19 11.72 5.92
N ARG A 42 -12.82 10.82 4.98
CA ARG A 42 -13.00 9.37 5.08
C ARG A 42 -11.68 8.64 5.24
N ALA A 43 -10.78 9.19 6.06
CA ALA A 43 -9.55 8.48 6.40
C ALA A 43 -9.88 7.17 7.13
N ASN A 44 -9.01 6.17 6.98
CA ASN A 44 -9.17 4.90 7.69
C ASN A 44 -9.12 5.20 9.21
N PRO A 45 -10.15 4.83 9.99
CA PRO A 45 -10.21 5.13 11.43
C PRO A 45 -9.11 4.42 12.23
N GLY A 46 -8.48 3.38 11.66
CA GLY A 46 -7.33 2.72 12.26
C GLY A 46 -6.02 3.50 12.15
N ILE A 47 -5.97 4.59 11.39
CA ILE A 47 -4.79 5.46 11.30
C ILE A 47 -4.78 6.39 12.53
N ILE A 48 -3.69 6.34 13.27
CA ILE A 48 -3.41 7.17 14.44
C ILE A 48 -2.23 8.06 14.07
N ASP A 49 -2.28 9.34 14.44
CA ASP A 49 -1.20 10.32 14.21
C ASP A 49 -0.71 10.43 12.75
N ASN A 50 -1.60 10.17 11.78
CA ASN A 50 -1.30 10.12 10.34
C ASN A 50 -0.28 9.05 9.93
N ASP A 51 -0.07 8.03 10.76
CA ASP A 51 0.84 6.92 10.46
C ASP A 51 0.06 5.71 9.92
N PRO A 52 0.22 5.32 8.64
CA PRO A 52 -0.40 4.13 8.10
C PRO A 52 0.34 2.83 8.46
N SER A 53 1.57 2.90 9.00
CA SER A 53 2.40 1.70 9.29
C SER A 53 1.83 0.82 10.40
N ILE A 54 0.95 1.38 11.24
CA ILE A 54 0.26 0.65 12.31
C ILE A 54 -0.88 -0.24 11.80
N LEU A 55 -1.31 -0.04 10.55
CA LEU A 55 -2.38 -0.83 9.96
C LEU A 55 -1.87 -2.23 9.60
N GLN A 56 -2.72 -3.23 9.80
CA GLN A 56 -2.45 -4.56 9.27
C GLN A 56 -2.58 -4.54 7.74
N PRO A 57 -1.66 -5.20 7.00
CA PRO A 57 -1.79 -5.35 5.56
C PRO A 57 -3.09 -6.09 5.20
N VAL A 58 -3.86 -5.55 4.24
CA VAL A 58 -5.18 -6.08 3.85
C VAL A 58 -5.24 -6.60 2.41
N GLY A 59 -4.11 -6.61 1.69
CA GLY A 59 -4.05 -7.08 0.30
C GLY A 59 -2.64 -7.16 -0.26
N LEU A 60 -2.55 -7.41 -1.56
CA LEU A 60 -1.32 -7.62 -2.33
C LEU A 60 -1.12 -6.54 -3.40
N LEU A 61 0.08 -6.45 -3.98
CA LEU A 61 0.34 -5.54 -5.09
C LEU A 61 -0.55 -5.81 -6.31
N SER A 62 -0.90 -7.09 -6.56
CA SER A 62 -1.81 -7.50 -7.63
C SER A 62 -3.21 -6.91 -7.51
N ASP A 63 -3.61 -6.49 -6.30
CA ASP A 63 -4.93 -5.95 -5.99
C ASP A 63 -5.07 -4.47 -6.36
N ILE A 64 -3.94 -3.78 -6.59
CA ILE A 64 -3.90 -2.37 -6.93
C ILE A 64 -4.60 -2.12 -8.27
N ALA A 65 -4.19 -2.82 -9.34
CA ALA A 65 -4.75 -2.57 -10.67
C ALA A 65 -6.28 -2.80 -10.75
N PRO A 66 -6.85 -3.92 -10.24
CA PRO A 66 -8.29 -4.11 -10.13
C PRO A 66 -8.99 -2.99 -9.33
N THR A 67 -8.38 -2.53 -8.24
CA THR A 67 -8.90 -1.42 -7.43
C THR A 67 -8.96 -0.12 -8.23
N LEU A 68 -7.91 0.21 -8.98
CA LEU A 68 -7.85 1.42 -9.82
C LEU A 68 -8.89 1.39 -10.94
N LEU A 69 -9.02 0.27 -11.65
CA LEU A 69 -10.02 0.10 -12.71
C LEU A 69 -11.44 0.26 -12.15
N SER A 70 -11.73 -0.35 -11.00
CA SER A 70 -13.05 -0.24 -10.37
C SER A 70 -13.37 1.20 -9.96
N LEU A 71 -12.41 1.94 -9.41
CA LEU A 71 -12.58 3.35 -9.07
C LEU A 71 -12.78 4.25 -10.31
N ALA A 72 -12.20 3.87 -11.45
CA ALA A 72 -12.38 4.56 -12.72
C ALA A 72 -13.69 4.17 -13.45
N GLY A 73 -14.47 3.22 -12.92
CA GLY A 73 -15.67 2.69 -13.57
C GLY A 73 -15.36 1.85 -14.82
N LEU A 74 -14.15 1.29 -14.90
CA LEU A 74 -13.70 0.46 -16.01
C LEU A 74 -13.86 -1.04 -15.69
N PRO A 75 -14.09 -1.89 -16.70
CA PRO A 75 -14.15 -3.34 -16.50
C PRO A 75 -12.78 -3.88 -16.08
N ILE A 76 -12.81 -4.92 -15.23
CA ILE A 76 -11.62 -5.69 -14.83
C ILE A 76 -11.49 -6.88 -15.79
N ALA A 77 -10.31 -7.07 -16.37
CA ALA A 77 -10.05 -8.16 -17.30
C ALA A 77 -10.05 -9.53 -16.57
N PRO A 78 -10.55 -10.61 -17.20
CA PRO A 78 -10.63 -11.93 -16.55
C PRO A 78 -9.27 -12.55 -16.21
N GLU A 79 -8.18 -12.09 -16.84
CA GLU A 79 -6.82 -12.51 -16.54
C GLU A 79 -6.26 -11.88 -15.25
N MET A 80 -6.88 -10.81 -14.74
CA MET A 80 -6.50 -10.18 -13.47
C MET A 80 -7.02 -11.03 -12.30
N THR A 81 -6.12 -11.69 -11.59
CA THR A 81 -6.44 -12.55 -10.44
C THR A 81 -6.51 -11.80 -9.11
N GLY A 82 -6.05 -10.54 -9.08
CA GLY A 82 -6.17 -9.67 -7.90
C GLY A 82 -7.61 -9.26 -7.61
N THR A 83 -7.88 -8.91 -6.36
CA THR A 83 -9.21 -8.49 -5.89
C THR A 83 -9.19 -7.01 -5.48
N LYS A 84 -10.29 -6.29 -5.69
CA LYS A 84 -10.41 -4.89 -5.22
C LYS A 84 -10.30 -4.80 -3.68
N LEU A 85 -9.69 -3.73 -3.18
CA LEU A 85 -9.40 -3.55 -1.75
C LEU A 85 -10.56 -2.96 -0.92
N TYR A 86 -11.79 -2.92 -1.44
CA TYR A 86 -12.99 -2.38 -0.76
C TYR A 86 -14.28 -3.10 -1.13
#